data_AF-A0A7S3QEI8-F1
#
_entry.id   AF-A0A7S3QEI8-F1
#
_cell.length_a   1.000
_cell.length_b   1.000
_cell.length_c   1.000
_cell.angle_alpha   90.00
_cell.angle_beta   90.00
_cell.angle_gamma   90.00
#
_symmetry.space_group_name_H-M   'P 1'
#
loop_
_entity.id
_entity.type
_entity.pdbx_description
1 polymer ?
#
loop_
_entity_poly.entity_id
_entity_poly.type
_entity_poly.pdbx_seq_one_letter_code
_entity_poly.pdbx_strand_id
1 'polypeptide(L)'
;KISILPSPINYKSKMKLYLYRGLEDEEVPRDVTHVIVDNSVTVIRMRAFDYCEYLVSLIMGDSVKRIERAAFYNCIALRFVRLSKTLEYIGSYAFSDCGDLEALFLPSTVT
;
A
#
# COMPACT_ATOMS: atom_id res chain seq x y z
N LYS A 1 23.03 38.40 -23.09
CA LYS A 1 23.16 37.48 -21.93
C LYS A 1 22.24 36.29 -22.18
N ILE A 2 22.79 35.17 -22.62
CA ILE A 2 22.04 33.93 -22.89
C ILE A 2 21.95 33.20 -21.56
N SER A 3 20.79 33.25 -20.90
CA SER A 3 20.49 32.42 -19.74
C SER A 3 20.02 31.06 -20.23
N ILE A 4 20.91 30.08 -20.14
CA ILE A 4 20.58 28.67 -20.30
C ILE A 4 19.71 28.32 -19.10
N LEU A 5 18.41 28.15 -19.30
CA LEU A 5 17.56 27.52 -18.30
C LEU A 5 18.04 26.07 -18.15
N PRO A 6 18.26 25.55 -16.93
CA PRO A 6 18.55 24.14 -16.77
C PRO A 6 17.40 23.34 -17.39
N SER A 7 17.74 22.33 -18.20
CA SER A 7 16.80 21.37 -18.78
C SER A 7 15.78 20.93 -17.73
N PRO A 8 14.50 20.68 -18.10
CA PRO A 8 13.45 20.36 -17.13
C PRO A 8 13.94 19.21 -16.25
N ILE A 9 14.15 19.53 -14.98
CA ILE A 9 14.42 18.56 -13.93
C ILE A 9 13.34 17.51 -14.08
N ASN A 10 13.74 16.28 -14.40
CA ASN A 10 12.85 15.14 -14.50
C ASN A 10 12.04 15.09 -13.20
N TYR A 11 10.74 15.43 -13.29
CA TYR A 11 9.78 15.39 -12.19
C TYR A 11 9.59 13.93 -11.77
N LYS A 12 10.58 13.34 -11.09
CA LYS A 12 10.47 12.05 -10.42
C LYS A 12 9.14 12.04 -9.68
N SER A 13 8.26 11.13 -10.10
CA SER A 13 6.87 10.94 -9.68
C SER A 13 6.49 11.69 -8.40
N LYS A 14 5.63 12.71 -8.54
CA LYS A 14 5.05 13.43 -7.39
C LYS A 14 4.41 12.41 -6.46
N MET A 15 4.73 12.45 -5.16
CA MET A 15 4.07 11.63 -4.14
C MET A 15 2.54 11.71 -4.31
N LYS A 16 1.92 10.55 -4.59
CA LYS A 16 0.47 10.35 -4.64
C LYS A 16 0.03 9.61 -3.39
N LEU A 17 -0.58 10.36 -2.48
CA LEU A 17 -1.17 9.86 -1.24
C LEU A 17 -2.64 9.53 -1.47
N TYR A 18 -3.07 8.36 -1.01
CA TYR A 18 -4.46 7.91 -1.04
C TYR A 18 -4.90 7.49 0.36
N LEU A 19 -6.10 7.92 0.76
CA LEU A 19 -6.76 7.48 1.99
C LEU A 19 -7.76 6.38 1.63
N TYR A 20 -7.43 5.14 1.97
CA TYR A 20 -8.30 3.99 1.73
C TYR A 20 -9.37 3.88 2.82
N ARG A 21 -10.63 3.86 2.41
CA ARG A 21 -11.82 3.85 3.29
C ARG A 21 -12.52 2.50 3.37
N GLY A 22 -12.09 1.51 2.59
CA GLY A 22 -12.69 0.18 2.58
C GLY A 22 -14.16 0.17 2.12
N LEU A 23 -14.59 1.09 1.26
CA LEU A 23 -15.96 1.07 0.72
C LEU A 23 -16.11 -0.02 -0.36
N GLU A 24 -17.32 -0.55 -0.58
CA GLU A 24 -17.54 -1.68 -1.51
C GLU A 24 -17.09 -1.37 -2.94
N ASP A 25 -17.36 -0.16 -3.41
CA ASP A 25 -17.01 0.29 -4.77
C ASP A 25 -15.78 1.21 -4.79
N GLU A 26 -14.90 1.11 -3.77
CA GLU A 26 -13.71 1.94 -3.70
C GLU A 26 -12.63 1.48 -4.70
N GLU A 27 -12.48 2.23 -5.78
CA GLU A 27 -11.41 2.04 -6.74
C GLU A 27 -10.14 2.78 -6.31
N VAL A 28 -9.05 2.02 -6.09
CA VAL A 28 -7.74 2.58 -5.77
C VAL A 28 -7.01 2.99 -7.06
N PRO A 29 -6.50 4.23 -7.15
CA PRO A 29 -5.67 4.66 -8.28
C PRO A 29 -4.41 3.80 -8.43
N ARG A 30 -4.14 3.29 -9.65
CA ARG A 30 -3.00 2.39 -9.92
C ARG A 30 -1.63 3.07 -9.82
N ASP A 31 -1.60 4.38 -9.85
CA ASP A 31 -0.38 5.19 -9.72
C ASP A 31 -0.14 5.70 -8.29
N VAL A 32 -0.88 5.20 -7.30
CA VAL A 32 -0.68 5.54 -5.90
C VAL A 32 0.73 5.16 -5.43
N THR A 33 1.32 6.02 -4.61
CA THR A 33 2.65 5.78 -4.04
C THR A 33 2.62 5.58 -2.52
N HIS A 34 1.62 6.16 -1.86
CA HIS A 34 1.46 6.11 -0.41
C HIS A 34 0.00 5.88 -0.08
N VAL A 35 -0.27 4.90 0.78
CA VAL A 35 -1.63 4.60 1.26
C VAL A 35 -1.66 4.76 2.77
N ILE A 36 -2.67 5.50 3.23
CA ILE A 36 -3.11 5.47 4.63
C ILE A 36 -4.45 4.75 4.65
N VAL A 37 -4.58 3.75 5.51
CA VAL A 37 -5.87 3.08 5.74
C VAL A 37 -6.60 3.81 6.85
N ASP A 38 -7.83 4.23 6.57
CA ASP A 38 -8.70 4.91 7.53
C ASP A 38 -9.01 4.00 8.74
N ASN A 39 -9.13 4.60 9.93
CA ASN A 39 -9.39 3.87 11.18
C ASN A 39 -10.79 3.23 11.25
N SER A 40 -11.68 3.51 10.29
CA SER A 40 -12.95 2.81 10.12
C SER A 40 -12.82 1.46 9.40
N VAL A 41 -11.69 1.21 8.73
CA VAL A 41 -11.49 -0.01 7.95
C VAL A 41 -11.15 -1.17 8.88
N THR A 42 -11.93 -2.26 8.79
CA THR A 42 -11.70 -3.51 9.52
C THR A 42 -11.15 -4.62 8.63
N VAL A 43 -11.37 -4.54 7.32
CA VAL A 43 -10.95 -5.56 6.33
C VAL A 43 -10.32 -4.86 5.12
N ILE A 44 -9.13 -5.28 4.73
CA ILE A 44 -8.58 -5.01 3.39
C ILE A 44 -9.07 -6.13 2.47
N ARG A 45 -9.99 -5.80 1.56
CA ARG A 45 -10.66 -6.78 0.69
C ARG A 45 -9.70 -7.45 -0.29
N MET A 46 -10.15 -8.60 -0.82
CA MET A 46 -9.45 -9.34 -1.86
C MET A 46 -9.05 -8.41 -3.01
N ARG A 47 -7.76 -8.43 -3.38
CA ARG A 47 -7.19 -7.64 -4.49
C ARG A 47 -7.36 -6.12 -4.39
N ALA A 48 -7.62 -5.56 -3.21
CA ALA A 48 -7.86 -4.11 -3.05
C ALA A 48 -6.72 -3.22 -3.63
N PHE A 49 -5.48 -3.70 -3.59
CA PHE A 49 -4.28 -3.02 -4.09
C PHE A 49 -3.44 -3.91 -5.01
N ASP A 50 -4.04 -4.92 -5.66
CA ASP A 50 -3.27 -5.77 -6.58
C ASP A 50 -2.62 -4.93 -7.69
N TYR A 51 -1.41 -5.24 -8.12
CA TYR A 51 -0.69 -4.47 -9.16
C TYR A 51 -0.60 -2.95 -8.89
N CYS A 52 -0.68 -2.49 -7.64
CA CYS A 52 -0.26 -1.13 -7.28
C CYS A 52 1.28 -1.06 -7.31
N GLU A 53 1.87 -1.16 -8.50
CA GLU A 53 3.31 -1.32 -8.73
C GLU A 53 4.14 -0.12 -8.24
N TYR A 54 3.51 1.05 -8.10
CA TYR A 54 4.14 2.27 -7.59
C TYR A 54 3.97 2.48 -6.09
N LEU A 55 3.21 1.62 -5.40
CA LEU A 55 2.96 1.76 -3.96
C LEU A 55 4.25 1.51 -3.20
N VAL A 56 4.78 2.54 -2.52
CA VAL A 56 6.01 2.49 -1.74
C VAL A 56 5.74 2.28 -0.26
N SER A 57 4.67 2.90 0.26
CA SER A 57 4.37 2.93 1.69
C SER A 57 2.90 2.66 1.98
N LEU A 58 2.65 1.74 2.90
CA LEU A 58 1.33 1.41 3.45
C LEU A 58 1.32 1.64 4.97
N ILE A 59 0.42 2.50 5.43
CA ILE A 59 0.24 2.80 6.85
C ILE A 59 -1.17 2.37 7.25
N MET A 60 -1.26 1.29 8.02
CA MET A 60 -2.52 0.76 8.51
C MET A 60 -2.88 1.30 9.90
N GLY A 61 -4.12 1.73 10.09
CA GLY A 61 -4.67 2.04 11.41
C GLY A 61 -4.77 0.80 12.31
N ASP A 62 -5.07 0.99 13.60
CA ASP A 62 -5.15 -0.11 14.58
C ASP A 62 -6.51 -0.86 14.54
N SER A 63 -7.37 -0.59 13.56
CA SER A 63 -8.71 -1.18 13.40
C SER A 63 -8.75 -2.41 12.47
N VAL A 64 -7.76 -2.57 11.59
CA VAL A 64 -7.79 -3.64 10.58
C VAL A 64 -7.54 -4.99 11.26
N LYS A 65 -8.50 -5.89 11.09
CA LYS A 65 -8.49 -7.28 11.59
C LYS A 65 -8.08 -8.28 10.54
N ARG A 66 -8.34 -8.00 9.27
CA ARG A 66 -8.17 -8.98 8.18
C ARG A 66 -7.58 -8.33 6.94
N ILE A 67 -6.55 -8.96 6.38
CA ILE A 67 -6.07 -8.71 5.03
C ILE A 67 -6.43 -9.94 4.20
N GLU A 68 -7.22 -9.78 3.15
CA GLU A 68 -7.70 -10.90 2.36
C GLU A 68 -6.72 -11.32 1.26
N ARG A 69 -7.08 -12.40 0.56
CA ARG A 69 -6.28 -13.01 -0.50
C ARG A 69 -5.81 -11.96 -1.51
N ALA A 70 -4.52 -12.00 -1.84
CA ALA A 70 -3.91 -11.16 -2.88
C ALA A 70 -4.13 -9.65 -2.72
N ALA A 71 -4.41 -9.15 -1.51
CA ALA A 71 -4.73 -7.74 -1.27
C ALA A 71 -3.65 -6.76 -1.79
N PHE A 72 -2.36 -7.12 -1.71
CA PHE A 72 -1.20 -6.36 -2.19
C PHE A 72 -0.34 -7.19 -3.16
N TYR A 73 -0.98 -8.09 -3.91
CA TYR A 73 -0.27 -8.93 -4.87
C TYR A 73 0.43 -8.07 -5.92
N ASN A 74 1.71 -8.35 -6.19
CA ASN A 74 2.53 -7.66 -7.18
C ASN A 74 2.68 -6.14 -6.95
N CYS A 75 2.64 -5.69 -5.69
CA CYS A 75 3.07 -4.35 -5.31
C CYS A 75 4.61 -4.29 -5.26
N ILE A 76 5.25 -4.28 -6.42
CA ILE A 76 6.71 -4.48 -6.55
C ILE A 76 7.55 -3.44 -5.80
N ALA A 77 7.09 -2.18 -5.70
CA ALA A 77 7.79 -1.10 -5.02
C ALA A 77 7.47 -1.00 -3.51
N LEU A 78 6.61 -1.87 -2.96
CA LEU A 78 6.16 -1.77 -1.58
C LEU A 78 7.29 -2.12 -0.63
N ARG A 79 7.84 -1.10 0.03
CA ARG A 79 8.98 -1.24 0.93
C ARG A 79 8.61 -1.05 2.40
N PHE A 80 7.71 -0.11 2.69
CA PHE A 80 7.35 0.25 4.06
C PHE A 80 5.92 -0.15 4.37
N VAL A 81 5.76 -1.15 5.25
CA VAL A 81 4.44 -1.61 5.70
C VAL A 81 4.35 -1.49 7.21
N ARG A 82 3.42 -0.65 7.69
CA ARG A 82 2.97 -0.68 9.09
C ARG A 82 1.65 -1.42 9.17
N LEU A 83 1.69 -2.64 9.70
CA LEU A 83 0.49 -3.44 9.94
C LEU A 83 -0.30 -2.93 11.15
N SER A 84 -1.61 -3.22 11.15
CA SER A 84 -2.48 -3.01 12.31
C SER A 84 -2.04 -3.90 13.47
N LYS A 85 -1.99 -3.35 14.69
CA LYS A 85 -1.71 -4.14 15.91
C LYS A 85 -2.80 -5.16 16.24
N THR A 86 -3.98 -4.99 15.67
CA THR A 86 -5.13 -5.87 15.91
C THR A 86 -5.34 -6.87 14.76
N LEU A 87 -4.41 -6.93 13.81
CA LEU A 87 -4.49 -7.83 12.65
C LEU A 87 -4.48 -9.30 13.10
N GLU A 88 -5.49 -10.05 12.72
CA GLU A 88 -5.67 -11.46 13.11
C GLU A 88 -5.41 -12.41 11.94
N TYR A 89 -5.60 -11.95 10.70
CA TYR A 89 -5.53 -12.82 9.52
C TYR A 89 -4.87 -12.16 8.32
N ILE A 90 -4.00 -12.92 7.66
CA ILE A 90 -3.40 -12.58 6.36
C ILE A 90 -3.73 -13.69 5.36
N GLY A 91 -4.44 -13.32 4.30
CA GLY A 91 -4.85 -14.25 3.26
C GLY A 91 -3.69 -14.72 2.39
N SER A 92 -3.90 -15.86 1.74
CA SER A 92 -2.93 -16.41 0.79
C SER A 92 -2.54 -15.36 -0.27
N TYR A 93 -1.25 -15.29 -0.57
CA TYR A 93 -0.68 -14.37 -1.56
C TYR A 93 -0.87 -12.87 -1.26
N ALA A 94 -1.29 -12.48 -0.05
CA ALA A 94 -1.59 -11.08 0.27
C ALA A 94 -0.42 -10.12 -0.03
N PHE A 95 0.82 -10.57 0.13
CA PHE A 95 2.05 -9.81 -0.16
C PHE A 95 2.98 -10.57 -1.12
N SER A 96 2.43 -11.44 -1.97
CA SER A 96 3.24 -12.13 -2.98
C SER A 96 3.71 -11.15 -4.05
N ASP A 97 4.92 -11.37 -4.56
CA ASP A 97 5.58 -10.55 -5.58
C ASP A 97 5.78 -9.06 -5.17
N CYS A 98 5.85 -8.77 -3.87
CA CYS A 98 6.32 -7.50 -3.34
C CYS A 98 7.86 -7.46 -3.33
N GLY A 99 8.48 -7.20 -4.50
CA GLY A 99 9.93 -7.32 -4.71
C GLY A 99 10.81 -6.49 -3.76
N ASP A 100 10.40 -5.27 -3.43
CA ASP A 100 11.15 -4.36 -2.54
C ASP A 100 10.83 -4.55 -1.04
N LEU A 101 9.95 -5.51 -0.68
CA LEU A 101 9.57 -5.75 0.71
C LEU A 101 10.63 -6.60 1.42
N GLU A 102 11.61 -5.94 2.03
CA GLU A 102 12.74 -6.63 2.70
C GLU A 102 12.31 -7.39 3.97
N ALA A 103 11.39 -6.82 4.74
CA ALA A 103 10.92 -7.41 5.99
C ALA A 103 9.47 -7.00 6.28
N LEU A 104 8.70 -7.96 6.81
CA LEU A 104 7.35 -7.73 7.31
C LEU A 104 7.25 -8.19 8.76
N PHE A 105 7.12 -7.24 9.69
CA PHE A 105 6.94 -7.54 11.10
C PHE A 105 5.49 -7.88 11.38
N LEU A 106 5.21 -9.17 11.61
CA LEU A 106 3.87 -9.64 11.93
C LEU A 106 3.51 -9.33 13.40
N PRO A 107 2.33 -8.76 13.67
CA PRO A 107 1.78 -8.69 15.03
C PRO A 107 1.63 -10.09 15.63
N SER A 108 1.79 -10.20 16.95
CA SER A 108 1.61 -11.48 17.68
C SER A 108 0.17 -12.02 17.63
N THR A 109 -0.77 -11.23 17.13
CA THR A 109 -2.18 -11.57 16.99
C THR A 109 -2.48 -12.36 15.71
N VAL A 110 -1.53 -12.41 14.75
CA VAL A 110 -1.70 -13.14 13.50
C VAL A 110 -1.43 -14.63 13.74
N THR A 111 -2.40 -15.47 13.38
CA THR A 111 -2.33 -16.95 13.48
C THR A 111 -2.17 -17.62 12.13
#